data_AF-A0A535XKY4-F1
#
_entry.id   AF-A0A535XKY4-F1
#
_cell.length_a   1.000
_cell.length_b   1.000
_cell.length_c   1.000
_cell.angle_alpha   90.00
_cell.angle_beta   90.00
_cell.angle_gamma   90.00
#
_symmetry.space_group_name_H-M   'P 1'
#
loop_
_entity.id
_entity.type
_entity.pdbx_description
1 polymer ?
#
loop_
_entity_poly.entity_id
_entity_poly.type
_entity_poly.pdbx_seq_one_letter_code
_entity_poly.pdbx_strand_id
1 'polypeptide(L)'
;MNAVAERELVEAIESTLFIYPAVHGLSQDLGIPGLRGRITKLSHPLANLCGDARFSEREADAMIEKVRQRYGDLAFGWLTGPSTRPGDLPSRLEAAGLQNVDSIAG
;
A
#
# COMPACT_ATOMS: atom_id res chain seq x y z
N MET A 1 -4.34 10.78 -26.70
CA MET A 1 -3.24 10.78 -25.72
C MET A 1 -2.30 9.64 -26.07
N ASN A 2 -0.97 9.83 -25.98
CA ASN A 2 0.00 8.74 -26.20
C ASN A 2 0.03 7.85 -24.94
N ALA A 3 0.12 6.52 -25.08
CA ALA A 3 0.04 5.54 -24.00
C ALA A 3 1.04 5.77 -22.85
N VAL A 4 2.18 6.40 -23.14
CA VAL A 4 3.17 6.80 -22.13
C VAL A 4 2.61 7.84 -21.17
N ALA A 5 1.92 8.86 -21.68
CA ALA A 5 1.34 9.94 -20.87
C ALA A 5 0.18 9.44 -19.99
N GLU A 6 -0.57 8.44 -20.45
CA GLU A 6 -1.63 7.82 -19.67
C GLU A 6 -1.08 7.01 -18.49
N ARG A 7 -0.01 6.22 -18.72
CA ARG A 7 0.66 5.47 -17.65
C ARG A 7 1.25 6.41 -16.59
N GLU A 8 1.93 7.47 -17.01
CA GLU A 8 2.50 8.47 -16.10
C GLU A 8 1.42 9.16 -15.27
N LEU A 9 0.26 9.45 -15.86
CA LEU A 9 -0.88 10.01 -15.12
C LEU A 9 -1.43 9.03 -14.08
N VAL A 10 -1.58 7.75 -14.42
CA VAL A 10 -2.02 6.71 -13.47
C VAL A 10 -1.05 6.59 -12.31
N GLU A 11 0.25 6.50 -12.59
CA GLU A 11 1.29 6.44 -11.55
C GLU A 11 1.26 7.68 -10.65
N ALA A 12 1.08 8.87 -11.23
CA ALA A 12 0.95 10.11 -10.48
C ALA A 12 -0.24 10.05 -9.53
N ILE A 13 -1.42 9.64 -10.01
CA ILE A 13 -2.64 9.49 -9.20
C ILE A 13 -2.42 8.50 -8.06
N GLU A 14 -1.93 7.30 -8.35
CA GLU A 14 -1.66 6.26 -7.33
C GLU A 14 -0.67 6.75 -6.26
N SER A 15 0.31 7.56 -6.65
CA SER A 15 1.32 8.09 -5.73
C SER A 15 0.79 9.17 -4.79
N THR A 16 -0.31 9.87 -5.14
CA THR A 16 -0.86 10.98 -4.34
C THR A 16 -1.26 10.56 -2.94
N LEU A 17 -1.63 9.29 -2.73
CA LEU A 17 -2.04 8.75 -1.44
C LEU A 17 -0.85 8.58 -0.46
N PHE A 18 0.38 8.77 -0.94
CA PHE A 18 1.63 8.59 -0.21
C PHE A 18 2.53 9.84 -0.19
N ILE A 19 2.02 11.02 -0.57
CA ILE A 19 2.83 12.26 -0.63
C ILE A 19 3.07 12.91 0.73
N TYR A 20 2.35 12.48 1.77
CA TYR A 20 2.48 13.07 3.10
C TYR A 20 3.84 12.71 3.71
N PRO A 21 4.68 13.71 4.06
CA PRO A 21 5.95 13.43 4.69
C PRO A 21 5.75 12.83 6.08
N ALA A 22 6.73 12.07 6.54
CA ALA A 22 6.80 11.67 7.94
C ALA A 22 6.86 12.92 8.83
N VAL A 23 6.10 12.91 9.92
CA VAL A 23 6.07 14.00 10.91
C VAL A 23 6.39 13.39 12.26
N HIS A 24 7.49 13.80 12.86
CA HIS A 24 7.98 13.25 14.12
C HIS A 24 6.87 13.23 15.18
N GLY A 25 6.64 12.06 15.78
CA GLY A 25 5.60 11.84 16.81
C GLY A 25 4.18 11.60 16.28
N LEU A 26 3.90 11.85 15.00
CA LEU A 26 2.56 11.72 14.40
C LEU A 26 2.49 10.65 13.29
N SER A 27 3.47 10.64 12.39
CA SER A 27 3.52 9.75 11.22
C SER A 27 4.95 9.32 10.96
N GLN A 28 5.15 8.02 10.81
CA GLN A 28 6.44 7.40 10.48
C GLN A 28 6.35 6.75 9.10
N ASP A 29 7.46 6.69 8.40
CA ASP A 29 7.56 5.90 7.18
C ASP A 29 7.40 4.40 7.49
N LEU A 30 6.79 3.66 6.57
CA LEU A 30 6.64 2.20 6.69
C LEU A 30 8.00 1.49 6.76
N GLY A 31 8.99 1.98 6.01
CA GLY A 31 10.37 1.49 6.01
C GLY A 31 10.54 0.13 5.30
N ILE A 32 9.61 -0.26 4.45
CA ILE A 32 9.65 -1.52 3.72
C ILE A 32 10.03 -1.25 2.25
N PRO A 33 11.22 -1.69 1.77
CA PRO A 33 11.62 -1.50 0.38
C PRO A 33 10.61 -2.08 -0.62
N GLY A 34 10.37 -1.37 -1.72
CA GLY A 34 9.38 -1.79 -2.72
C GLY A 34 7.93 -1.47 -2.33
N LEU A 35 7.70 -0.78 -1.21
CA LEU A 35 6.41 -0.24 -0.82
C LEU A 35 6.55 1.21 -0.42
N ARG A 36 5.48 1.98 -0.64
CA ARG A 36 5.26 3.25 0.04
C ARG A 36 4.28 3.02 1.17
N GLY A 37 4.42 3.77 2.25
CA GLY A 37 3.42 3.73 3.29
C GLY A 37 3.80 4.54 4.52
N ARG A 38 2.83 4.62 5.43
CA ARG A 38 2.95 5.36 6.68
C ARG A 38 2.34 4.58 7.84
N ILE A 39 2.85 4.86 9.03
CA ILE A 39 2.36 4.31 10.29
C ILE A 39 2.11 5.46 11.24
N THR A 40 0.95 5.46 11.87
CA THR A 40 0.51 6.45 12.86
C THR A 40 0.08 5.73 14.13
N LYS A 41 -0.27 6.49 15.18
CA LYS A 41 -0.83 5.92 16.41
C LYS A 41 -2.33 5.64 16.32
N LEU A 42 -3.01 6.12 15.27
CA LEU A 42 -4.45 5.91 15.08
C LEU A 42 -4.66 4.54 14.43
N SER A 43 -5.47 3.68 15.05
CA SER A 43 -5.80 2.37 14.48
C SER A 43 -6.91 2.53 13.43
N HIS A 44 -6.55 3.00 12.22
CA HIS A 44 -7.49 3.21 11.13
C HIS A 44 -6.82 2.94 9.76
N PRO A 45 -7.49 2.25 8.81
CA PRO A 45 -6.90 1.88 7.51
C PRO A 45 -6.44 3.04 6.64
N LEU A 46 -7.10 4.21 6.73
CA LEU A 46 -6.61 5.42 6.05
C LEU A 46 -5.46 6.11 6.78
N ALA A 47 -5.31 5.92 8.09
CA ALA A 47 -4.21 6.51 8.84
C ALA A 47 -2.93 5.69 8.63
N ASN A 48 -3.05 4.37 8.68
CA ASN A 48 -1.98 3.39 8.46
C ASN A 48 -2.17 2.75 7.10
N LEU A 49 -1.39 3.15 6.11
CA LEU A 49 -1.68 2.86 4.71
C LEU A 49 -0.39 2.50 3.99
N CYS A 50 -0.42 1.43 3.19
CA CYS A 50 0.65 1.04 2.29
C CYS A 50 0.15 0.79 0.86
N GLY A 51 1.06 0.79 -0.12
CA GLY A 51 0.74 0.56 -1.53
C GLY A 51 1.91 0.93 -2.44
N ASP A 52 1.60 1.19 -3.73
CA ASP A 52 2.60 1.36 -4.81
C ASP A 52 3.64 0.22 -4.77
N ALA A 53 3.15 -1.02 -4.69
CA ALA A 53 3.99 -2.20 -4.57
C ALA A 53 4.83 -2.40 -5.84
N ARG A 54 6.14 -2.52 -5.65
CA ARG A 54 7.15 -2.72 -6.69
C ARG A 54 8.15 -3.78 -6.23
N PHE A 55 7.68 -5.02 -6.21
CA PHE A 55 8.49 -6.19 -5.89
C PHE A 55 8.07 -7.39 -6.74
N SER A 56 8.87 -8.44 -6.72
CA SER A 56 8.68 -9.63 -7.55
C SER A 56 7.58 -10.56 -7.03
N GLU A 57 7.04 -11.41 -7.90
CA GLU A 57 6.08 -12.46 -7.49
C GLU A 57 6.69 -13.42 -6.45
N ARG A 58 7.99 -13.71 -6.56
CA ARG A 58 8.70 -14.64 -5.68
C ARG A 58 8.72 -14.18 -4.21
N GLU A 59 8.72 -12.88 -3.98
CA GLU A 59 8.79 -12.33 -2.62
C GLU A 59 7.43 -11.87 -2.08
N ALA A 60 6.36 -11.99 -2.86
CA ALA A 60 5.04 -11.43 -2.54
C ALA A 60 4.53 -11.87 -1.16
N ASP A 61 4.53 -13.18 -0.89
CA ASP A 61 3.99 -13.70 0.36
C ASP A 61 4.83 -13.28 1.57
N ALA A 62 6.16 -13.23 1.39
CA ALA A 62 7.08 -12.75 2.42
C ALA A 62 6.89 -11.25 2.69
N MET A 63 6.61 -10.46 1.65
CA MET A 63 6.32 -9.03 1.76
C MET A 63 5.00 -8.76 2.47
N ILE A 64 3.95 -9.53 2.16
CA ILE A 64 2.66 -9.44 2.85
C ILE A 64 2.84 -9.68 4.35
N GLU A 65 3.56 -10.75 4.72
CA GLU A 65 3.79 -11.06 6.13
C GLU A 65 4.67 -10.00 6.82
N LYS A 66 5.69 -9.49 6.14
CA LYS A 66 6.52 -8.38 6.66
C LYS A 66 5.69 -7.12 6.94
N VAL A 67 4.73 -6.79 6.07
CA VAL A 67 3.82 -5.66 6.28
C VAL A 67 2.90 -5.90 7.47
N ARG A 68 2.30 -7.09 7.59
CA ARG A 68 1.46 -7.46 8.74
C ARG A 68 2.22 -7.31 10.05
N GLN A 69 3.44 -7.84 10.12
CA GLN A 69 4.31 -7.71 11.29
C GLN A 69 4.67 -6.25 11.60
N ARG A 70 4.90 -5.44 10.56
CA ARG A 70 5.29 -4.04 10.71
C ARG A 70 4.17 -3.16 11.29
N TYR A 71 2.91 -3.44 10.93
CA TYR A 71 1.74 -2.78 11.52
C TYR A 71 1.34 -3.38 12.88
N GLY A 72 1.61 -4.66 13.12
CA GLY A 72 1.24 -5.35 14.35
C GLY A 72 -0.27 -5.35 14.55
N ASP A 73 -0.74 -4.88 15.71
CA ASP A 73 -2.16 -4.84 16.06
C ASP A 73 -2.91 -3.62 15.47
N LEU A 74 -2.23 -2.75 14.74
CA LEU A 74 -2.86 -1.58 14.12
C LEU A 74 -3.70 -1.99 12.91
N ALA A 75 -4.93 -1.47 12.83
CA ALA A 75 -5.71 -1.53 11.60
C ALA A 75 -4.99 -0.75 10.49
N PHE A 76 -4.82 -1.36 9.33
CA PHE A 76 -4.14 -0.78 8.18
C PHE A 76 -4.85 -1.08 6.86
N GLY A 77 -4.63 -0.21 5.87
CA GLY A 77 -5.06 -0.41 4.50
C GLY A 77 -3.90 -0.76 3.58
N TRP A 78 -4.19 -1.55 2.54
CA TRP A 78 -3.29 -1.80 1.43
C TRP A 78 -3.96 -1.40 0.13
N LEU A 79 -3.40 -0.42 -0.56
CA LEU A 79 -3.89 0.02 -1.85
C LEU A 79 -3.17 -0.72 -2.98
N THR A 80 -3.97 -1.29 -3.87
CA THR A 80 -3.54 -1.81 -5.15
C THR A 80 -4.15 -0.95 -6.26
N GLY A 81 -3.51 -0.97 -7.42
CA GLY A 81 -3.92 -0.21 -8.58
C GLY A 81 -3.21 -0.72 -9.84
N PRO A 82 -3.51 -0.18 -11.03
CA PRO A 82 -2.97 -0.68 -12.29
C PRO A 82 -1.44 -0.84 -12.36
N SER A 83 -0.68 0.01 -11.64
CA SER A 83 0.79 -0.06 -11.64
C SER A 83 1.36 -1.01 -10.58
N THR A 84 0.51 -1.54 -9.70
CA THR A 84 0.90 -2.48 -8.63
C THR A 84 1.57 -3.72 -9.23
N ARG A 85 2.73 -4.10 -8.69
CA ARG A 85 3.41 -5.34 -9.02
C ARG A 85 3.78 -6.11 -7.73
N PRO A 86 3.53 -7.43 -7.68
CA PRO A 86 3.07 -8.29 -8.78
C PRO A 86 1.58 -8.10 -9.14
N GLY A 87 1.20 -8.48 -10.36
CA GLY A 87 -0.16 -8.26 -10.88
C GLY A 87 -1.23 -9.11 -10.19
N ASP A 88 -0.83 -10.21 -9.56
CA ASP A 88 -1.68 -11.07 -8.73
C ASP A 88 -1.68 -10.67 -7.24
N LEU A 89 -1.05 -9.54 -6.88
CA LEU A 89 -1.01 -9.09 -5.48
C LEU A 89 -2.41 -8.97 -4.84
N PRO A 90 -3.46 -8.43 -5.50
CA PRO A 90 -4.79 -8.34 -4.89
C PRO A 90 -5.34 -9.70 -4.42
N SER A 91 -5.24 -10.75 -5.23
CA SER A 91 -5.73 -12.08 -4.85
C SER A 91 -4.88 -12.71 -3.75
N ARG A 92 -3.57 -12.44 -3.71
CA ARG A 92 -2.69 -12.87 -2.60
C ARG A 92 -3.05 -12.19 -1.28
N LEU A 93 -3.39 -10.90 -1.32
CA LEU A 93 -3.83 -10.16 -0.13
C LEU A 93 -5.14 -10.73 0.42
N GLU A 94 -6.10 -11.05 -0.47
CA GLU A 94 -7.34 -11.72 -0.08
C GLU A 94 -7.09 -13.12 0.52
N ALA A 95 -6.21 -13.91 -0.08
CA ALA A 95 -5.82 -15.22 0.44
C ALA A 95 -5.09 -15.12 1.80
N ALA A 96 -4.41 -14.00 2.06
CA ALA A 96 -3.79 -13.68 3.35
C ALA A 96 -4.78 -13.11 4.39
N GLY A 97 -6.07 -13.03 4.04
CA GLY A 97 -7.14 -12.60 4.94
C GLY A 97 -7.39 -11.09 4.97
N LEU A 98 -6.79 -10.31 4.07
CA LEU A 98 -7.19 -8.91 3.90
C LEU A 98 -8.51 -8.86 3.14
N GLN A 99 -9.42 -8.00 3.59
CA GLN A 99 -10.70 -7.82 2.93
C GLN A 99 -10.58 -6.77 1.84
N ASN A 100 -11.05 -7.10 0.64
CA ASN A 100 -11.26 -6.10 -0.39
C ASN A 100 -12.41 -5.19 0.02
N VAL A 101 -12.15 -3.89 0.07
CA VAL A 101 -13.12 -2.88 0.44
C VAL A 101 -13.33 -1.98 -0.76
N ASP A 102 -14.32 -2.32 -1.59
CA ASP A 102 -14.71 -1.54 -2.78
C ASP A 102 -15.19 -0.11 -2.43
N SER A 103 -15.44 0.14 -1.15
CA SER A 103 -15.75 1.46 -0.58
C SER A 103 -14.98 1.63 0.73
N ILE A 104 -14.11 2.63 0.77
CA ILE A 104 -13.56 3.11 2.05
C ILE A 104 -14.73 3.84 2.72
N ALA A 105 -15.37 3.17 3.68
CA ALA A 105 -16.52 3.72 4.39
C ALA A 105 -16.25 5.16 4.82
N GLY A 106 -17.09 6.06 4.34
CA GLY A 106 -17.33 7.38 4.92
C GLY A 106 -18.56 7.31 5.79
#